data_AF-A0AAF0U2V1-F1
#
_entry.id   AF-A0AAF0U2V1-F1
#
_cell.length_a   1.000
_cell.length_b   1.000
_cell.length_c   1.000
_cell.angle_alpha   90.00
_cell.angle_beta   90.00
_cell.angle_gamma   90.00
#
_symmetry.space_group_name_H-M   'P 1'
#
loop_
_entity.id
_entity.type
_entity.pdbx_description
1 polymer ?
#
loop_
_entity_poly.entity_id
_entity_poly.type
_entity_poly.pdbx_seq_one_letter_code
_entity_poly.pdbx_strand_id
1 'polypeptide(L)'
;MYLAHTRPDHAYSLCVVSQFMHNPEEKHMNTIMFILKYLKSAPANGILFTKCVDPLVTNVYTDVDWAENIDDRRSTSKYFTFVGGNLVTWRSKSQNVVARSSAEAKFRGMTLEICEALCLRLLLTDLGYPPKAPIQLYCDNKAAHDIAHNPVQHNCTKHVEGDRFFIKEKLDGKILESPKI
;
A
#
# COMPACT_ATOMS: atom_id res chain seq x y z
N MET A 1 6.91 -15.75 6.92
CA MET A 1 6.68 -14.88 5.74
C MET A 1 5.55 -15.37 4.82
N TYR A 2 5.37 -16.68 4.61
CA TYR A 2 4.31 -17.20 3.73
C TYR A 2 2.88 -16.75 4.12
N LEU A 3 2.53 -16.80 5.40
CA LEU A 3 1.20 -16.39 5.90
C LEU A 3 0.82 -14.96 5.52
N ALA A 4 1.78 -14.04 5.41
CA ALA A 4 1.50 -12.65 5.02
C ALA A 4 1.00 -12.55 3.57
N HIS A 5 1.28 -13.55 2.72
CA HIS A 5 0.84 -13.64 1.33
C HIS A 5 -0.47 -14.42 1.13
N THR A 6 -1.04 -14.97 2.20
CA THR A 6 -2.34 -15.66 2.14
C THR A 6 -3.38 -15.07 3.09
N ARG A 7 -2.94 -14.31 4.09
CA ARG A 7 -3.76 -13.73 5.17
C ARG A 7 -3.50 -12.22 5.30
N PRO A 8 -4.12 -11.39 4.42
CA PRO A 8 -3.96 -9.94 4.44
C PRO A 8 -4.33 -9.31 5.79
N ASP A 9 -5.29 -9.91 6.50
CA ASP A 9 -5.75 -9.55 7.85
C ASP A 9 -4.63 -9.52 8.90
N HIS A 10 -3.55 -10.27 8.69
CA HIS A 10 -2.41 -10.33 9.60
C HIS A 10 -1.10 -9.81 9.02
N ALA A 11 -1.11 -9.27 7.80
CA ALA A 11 0.11 -8.85 7.13
C ALA A 11 0.92 -7.84 7.97
N TYR A 12 0.24 -6.90 8.65
CA TYR A 12 0.88 -5.95 9.54
C TYR A 12 1.50 -6.61 10.79
N SER A 13 0.71 -7.39 11.55
CA SER A 13 1.21 -8.05 12.77
C SER A 13 2.39 -8.98 12.48
N LEU A 14 2.32 -9.71 11.36
CA LEU A 14 3.43 -10.56 10.89
C LEU A 14 4.66 -9.74 10.51
N CYS A 15 4.48 -8.58 9.87
CA CYS A 15 5.57 -7.67 9.54
C CYS A 15 6.26 -7.16 10.81
N VAL A 16 5.51 -6.71 11.82
CA VAL A 16 6.07 -6.20 13.08
C VAL A 16 6.87 -7.29 13.80
N VAL A 17 6.27 -8.45 14.02
CA VAL A 17 6.96 -9.56 14.74
C VAL A 17 8.20 -10.03 13.97
N SER A 18 8.19 -9.97 12.64
CA SER A 18 9.34 -10.41 11.83
C SER A 18 10.61 -9.60 12.06
N GLN A 19 10.50 -8.35 12.54
CA GLN A 19 11.65 -7.49 12.86
C GLN A 19 12.49 -8.07 14.01
N PHE A 20 11.86 -8.80 14.92
CA PHE A 20 12.50 -9.38 16.11
C PHE A 20 12.91 -10.84 15.94
N MET A 21 12.88 -11.38 14.71
CA MET A 21 13.24 -12.78 14.45
C MET A 21 14.67 -13.15 14.87
N HIS A 22 15.60 -12.18 14.85
CA HIS A 22 17.00 -12.43 15.21
C HIS A 22 17.21 -12.54 16.73
N ASN A 23 16.33 -11.94 17.53
CA ASN A 23 16.40 -11.94 18.99
C ASN A 23 14.99 -11.73 19.61
N PRO A 24 14.13 -12.76 19.66
CA PRO A 24 12.77 -12.63 20.15
C PRO A 24 12.72 -12.58 21.69
N GLU A 25 12.02 -11.59 22.23
CA GLU A 25 11.69 -11.48 23.66
C GLU A 25 10.36 -12.19 23.98
N GLU A 26 10.07 -12.39 25.26
CA GLU A 26 8.83 -13.03 25.73
C GLU A 26 7.56 -12.35 25.19
N LYS A 27 7.56 -11.00 25.13
CA LYS A 27 6.47 -10.22 24.54
C LYS A 27 6.23 -10.58 23.06
N HIS A 28 7.29 -10.80 22.29
CA HIS A 28 7.19 -11.18 20.87
C HIS A 28 6.63 -12.61 20.74
N MET A 29 7.10 -13.52 21.60
CA MET A 29 6.61 -14.91 21.62
C MET A 29 5.12 -14.99 22.00
N ASN A 30 4.68 -14.18 22.96
CA ASN A 30 3.27 -14.09 23.32
C ASN A 30 2.41 -13.61 22.14
N THR A 31 2.85 -12.56 21.43
CA THR A 31 2.17 -12.08 20.22
C THR A 31 2.11 -13.14 19.13
N ILE A 32 3.20 -13.90 18.90
CA ILE A 32 3.21 -15.04 17.97
C ILE A 32 2.15 -16.07 18.36
N MET A 33 2.07 -16.43 19.63
CA MET A 33 1.08 -17.39 20.12
C MET A 33 -0.36 -16.88 19.94
N PHE A 34 -0.61 -15.59 20.09
CA PHE A 34 -1.92 -14.99 19.76
C PHE A 34 -2.25 -15.10 18.28
N ILE A 35 -1.30 -14.78 17.39
CA ILE A 35 -1.48 -14.93 15.94
C ILE A 35 -1.79 -16.39 15.59
N LEU A 36 -1.04 -17.34 16.15
CA LEU A 36 -1.25 -18.78 15.91
C LEU A 36 -2.62 -19.27 16.42
N LYS A 37 -3.06 -18.82 17.60
CA LYS A 37 -4.40 -19.14 18.14
C LYS A 37 -5.50 -18.64 17.22
N TYR A 38 -5.37 -17.41 16.71
CA TYR A 38 -6.34 -16.85 15.79
C TYR A 38 -6.39 -17.64 14.48
N LEU A 39 -5.24 -17.93 13.87
CA LEU A 39 -5.16 -18.74 12.65
C LEU A 39 -5.81 -20.11 12.83
N LYS A 40 -5.63 -20.74 14.00
CA LYS A 40 -6.27 -22.01 14.34
C LYS A 40 -7.79 -21.89 14.50
N SER A 41 -8.29 -20.76 14.99
CA SER A 41 -9.74 -20.53 15.16
C SER A 41 -10.48 -20.27 13.85
N ALA A 42 -9.77 -19.81 12.80
CA ALA A 42 -10.36 -19.44 11.52
C ALA A 42 -9.57 -20.02 10.33
N PRO A 43 -9.48 -21.36 10.21
CA PRO A 43 -8.71 -22.01 9.14
C PRO A 43 -9.40 -21.91 7.77
N ALA A 44 -10.73 -21.75 7.75
CA ALA A 44 -11.52 -21.64 6.52
C ALA A 44 -11.58 -20.20 5.96
N ASN A 45 -11.05 -19.21 6.68
CA ASN A 45 -11.03 -17.83 6.20
C ASN A 45 -9.91 -17.67 5.16
N GLY A 46 -10.29 -17.24 3.95
CA GLY A 46 -9.39 -16.99 2.84
C GLY A 46 -9.91 -15.89 1.92
N ILE A 47 -9.18 -15.66 0.83
CA ILE A 47 -9.54 -14.66 -0.18
C ILE A 47 -10.54 -15.29 -1.14
N LEU A 48 -11.70 -14.66 -1.29
CA LEU A 48 -12.72 -15.09 -2.25
C LEU A 48 -12.43 -14.45 -3.61
N PHE A 49 -12.23 -15.29 -4.62
CA PHE A 49 -12.21 -14.86 -6.01
C PHE A 49 -13.58 -15.03 -6.63
N THR A 50 -14.11 -13.95 -7.19
CA THR A 50 -15.36 -13.94 -7.94
C THR A 50 -15.07 -13.68 -9.41
N LYS A 51 -15.99 -14.10 -10.28
CA LYS A 51 -15.86 -13.86 -11.71
C LYS A 51 -15.87 -12.35 -11.97
N CYS A 52 -14.81 -11.85 -12.59
CA CYS A 52 -14.73 -10.45 -13.00
C CYS A 52 -15.89 -10.13 -13.95
N VAL A 53 -16.58 -9.02 -13.70
CA VAL A 53 -17.51 -8.39 -14.64
C VAL A 53 -16.75 -7.29 -15.36
N ASP A 54 -16.78 -7.27 -16.69
CA ASP A 54 -16.16 -6.20 -17.48
C ASP A 54 -16.76 -4.83 -17.10
N PRO A 55 -15.93 -3.75 -17.07
CA PRO A 55 -14.52 -3.69 -17.43
C PRO A 55 -13.55 -4.11 -16.31
N LEU A 56 -12.35 -4.57 -16.69
CA LEU A 56 -11.24 -4.88 -15.78
C LEU A 56 -10.67 -3.60 -15.15
N VAL A 57 -11.28 -3.14 -14.06
CA VAL A 57 -10.82 -1.96 -13.29
C VAL A 57 -9.78 -2.40 -12.25
N THR A 58 -8.73 -1.58 -12.09
CA THR A 58 -7.72 -1.75 -11.04
C THR A 58 -7.94 -0.72 -9.95
N ASN A 59 -8.29 -1.17 -8.74
CA ASN A 59 -8.50 -0.31 -7.57
C ASN A 59 -7.33 -0.51 -6.61
N VAL A 60 -6.67 0.58 -6.22
CA VAL A 60 -5.55 0.58 -5.28
C VAL A 60 -5.98 1.36 -4.06
N TYR A 61 -5.96 0.72 -2.89
CA TYR A 61 -6.18 1.37 -1.62
C TYR A 61 -4.83 1.53 -0.93
N THR A 62 -4.57 2.73 -0.43
CA THR A 62 -3.35 3.06 0.29
C THR A 62 -3.66 3.67 1.65
N ASP A 63 -2.87 3.25 2.62
CA ASP A 63 -2.83 3.80 3.95
C ASP A 63 -1.37 3.94 4.40
N VAL A 64 -1.04 5.07 5.02
CA VAL A 64 0.32 5.34 5.50
C VAL A 64 0.27 5.97 6.88
N ASP A 65 0.82 5.22 7.84
CA ASP A 65 1.01 5.62 9.22
C ASP A 65 2.35 6.35 9.36
N TRP A 66 2.34 7.59 9.87
CA TRP A 66 3.56 8.38 10.04
C TRP A 66 4.20 8.16 11.41
N ALA A 67 5.49 7.79 11.41
CA ALA A 67 6.34 7.68 12.60
C ALA A 67 5.75 6.83 13.74
N GLU A 68 4.94 5.83 13.40
CA GLU A 68 4.25 4.94 14.34
C GLU A 68 5.23 4.02 15.08
N ASN A 69 6.30 3.59 14.42
CA ASN A 69 7.32 2.76 15.05
C ASN A 69 8.15 3.58 16.04
N ILE A 70 8.11 3.21 17.33
CA ILE A 70 8.79 3.92 18.41
C ILE A 70 10.31 3.79 18.30
N ASP A 71 10.80 2.65 17.79
CA ASP A 71 12.22 2.30 17.79
C ASP A 71 13.00 3.04 16.69
N ASP A 72 12.45 3.11 15.48
CA ASP A 72 13.13 3.70 14.31
C ASP A 72 12.43 4.95 13.75
N ARG A 73 11.25 5.32 14.27
CA ARG A 73 10.41 6.45 13.81
C ARG A 73 10.07 6.40 12.32
N ARG A 74 10.15 5.22 11.70
CA ARG A 74 9.81 5.03 10.30
C ARG A 74 8.29 4.91 10.13
N SER A 75 7.83 5.43 9.00
CA SER A 75 6.43 5.32 8.59
C SER A 75 6.13 3.94 8.05
N THR A 76 4.91 3.44 8.25
CA THR A 76 4.46 2.16 7.69
C THR A 76 3.48 2.43 6.54
N SER A 77 3.82 1.97 5.34
CA SER A 77 2.90 1.98 4.19
C SER A 77 2.19 0.64 4.07
N LYS A 78 0.88 0.69 3.84
CA LYS A 78 0.00 -0.45 3.61
C LYS A 78 -0.78 -0.22 2.32
N TYR A 79 -0.87 -1.24 1.48
CA TYR A 79 -1.70 -1.17 0.30
C TYR A 79 -2.42 -2.47 0.00
N PHE A 80 -3.54 -2.33 -0.72
CA PHE A 80 -4.34 -3.40 -1.28
C PHE A 80 -4.68 -3.05 -2.72
N THR A 81 -4.42 -3.97 -3.64
CA THR A 81 -4.72 -3.81 -5.06
C THR A 81 -5.73 -4.86 -5.48
N PHE A 82 -6.86 -4.37 -5.98
CA PHE A 82 -7.92 -5.17 -6.55
C PHE A 82 -7.90 -5.06 -8.06
N VAL A 83 -8.10 -6.19 -8.76
CA VAL A 83 -8.27 -6.25 -10.20
C VAL A 83 -9.59 -6.95 -10.48
N GLY A 84 -10.51 -6.26 -11.15
CA GLY A 84 -11.82 -6.83 -11.48
C GLY A 84 -12.63 -7.25 -10.25
N GLY A 85 -12.49 -6.51 -9.14
CA GLY A 85 -13.16 -6.81 -7.86
C GLY A 85 -12.45 -7.86 -6.99
N ASN A 86 -11.34 -8.43 -7.44
CA ASN A 86 -10.60 -9.46 -6.70
C ASN A 86 -9.30 -8.92 -6.12
N LEU A 87 -8.99 -9.24 -4.87
CA LEU A 87 -7.73 -8.86 -4.23
C LEU A 87 -6.57 -9.66 -4.85
N VAL A 88 -5.64 -8.98 -5.53
CA VAL A 88 -4.51 -9.61 -6.22
C VAL A 88 -3.19 -9.40 -5.48
N THR A 89 -2.94 -8.19 -4.99
CA THR A 89 -1.71 -7.89 -4.25
C THR A 89 -2.01 -7.04 -3.01
N TRP A 90 -1.26 -7.27 -1.95
CA TRP A 90 -1.28 -6.43 -0.76
C TRP A 90 0.07 -6.48 -0.08
N ARG A 91 0.36 -5.46 0.72
CA ARG A 91 1.59 -5.41 1.50
C ARG A 91 1.43 -4.48 2.68
N SER A 92 2.15 -4.79 3.75
CA SER A 92 2.45 -3.86 4.82
C SER A 92 3.96 -3.82 4.98
N LYS A 93 4.55 -2.62 4.90
CA LYS A 93 6.00 -2.46 4.95
C LYS A 93 6.39 -1.12 5.58
N SER A 94 7.38 -1.16 6.46
CA SER A 94 8.04 0.05 6.96
C SER A 94 8.87 0.70 5.85
N GLN A 95 8.75 2.02 5.70
CA GLN A 95 9.49 2.79 4.72
C GLN A 95 10.99 2.73 5.02
N ASN A 96 11.82 2.67 3.98
CA ASN A 96 13.27 2.59 4.16
C ASN A 96 13.87 3.87 4.76
N VAL A 97 13.17 5.00 4.63
CA VAL A 97 13.62 6.34 5.02
C VAL A 97 12.64 6.91 6.04
N VAL A 98 13.16 7.60 7.06
CA VAL A 98 12.36 8.32 8.05
C VAL A 98 11.78 9.58 7.40
N ALA A 99 10.46 9.67 7.36
CA ALA A 99 9.75 10.84 6.85
C ALA A 99 9.71 11.96 7.91
N ARG A 100 10.00 13.19 7.47
CA ARG A 100 10.00 14.37 8.35
C ARG A 100 8.62 15.00 8.51
N SER A 101 7.63 14.54 7.73
CA SER A 101 6.24 14.94 7.83
C SER A 101 5.31 13.81 7.39
N SER A 102 4.06 13.84 7.85
CA SER A 102 3.01 12.91 7.41
C SER A 102 2.73 13.01 5.90
N ALA A 103 2.80 14.22 5.33
CA ALA A 103 2.64 14.43 3.89
C ALA A 103 3.76 13.75 3.09
N GLU A 104 5.02 13.90 3.52
CA GLU A 104 6.16 13.21 2.90
C GLU A 104 6.00 11.68 2.96
N ALA A 105 5.64 11.13 4.13
CA ALA A 105 5.43 9.70 4.28
C ALA A 105 4.39 9.20 3.25
N LYS A 106 3.29 9.94 3.09
CA LYS A 106 2.23 9.61 2.15
C LYS A 106 2.68 9.70 0.69
N PHE A 107 3.43 10.74 0.30
CA PHE A 107 3.98 10.84 -1.06
C PHE A 107 4.91 9.68 -1.41
N ARG A 108 5.78 9.30 -0.48
CA ARG A 108 6.67 8.16 -0.66
C ARG A 108 5.89 6.84 -0.77
N GLY A 109 4.87 6.65 0.08
CA GLY A 109 3.98 5.48 0.03
C GLY A 109 3.26 5.38 -1.31
N MET A 110 2.56 6.45 -1.71
CA MET A 110 1.82 6.53 -2.97
C MET A 110 2.71 6.26 -4.19
N THR A 111 3.92 6.81 -4.21
CA THR A 111 4.85 6.61 -5.34
C THR A 111 5.21 5.14 -5.51
N LEU A 112 5.53 4.45 -4.41
CA LEU A 112 5.83 3.02 -4.45
C LEU A 112 4.62 2.20 -4.90
N GLU A 113 3.43 2.55 -4.44
CA GLU A 113 2.20 1.84 -4.77
C GLU A 113 1.77 2.04 -6.21
N ILE A 114 1.92 3.25 -6.75
CA ILE A 114 1.69 3.54 -8.16
C ILE A 114 2.66 2.72 -9.01
N CYS A 115 3.93 2.61 -8.61
CA CYS A 115 4.90 1.76 -9.32
C CYS A 115 4.49 0.28 -9.32
N GLU A 116 4.05 -0.26 -8.19
CA GLU A 116 3.55 -1.64 -8.09
C GLU A 116 2.29 -1.85 -8.96
N ALA A 117 1.35 -0.90 -8.94
CA ALA A 117 0.13 -0.95 -9.76
C ALA A 117 0.42 -0.83 -11.27
N LEU A 118 1.41 -0.02 -11.65
CA LEU A 118 1.89 0.08 -13.03
C LEU A 118 2.56 -1.23 -13.48
N CYS A 119 3.38 -1.83 -12.63
CA CYS A 119 3.99 -3.14 -12.87
C CYS A 119 2.91 -4.21 -13.11
N LEU A 120 1.87 -4.24 -12.26
CA LEU A 120 0.73 -5.13 -12.42
C LEU A 120 -0.02 -4.89 -13.74
N ARG A 121 -0.23 -3.63 -14.12
CA ARG A 121 -0.89 -3.25 -15.38
C ARG A 121 -0.09 -3.71 -16.61
N LEU A 122 1.24 -3.59 -16.58
CA LEU A 122 2.11 -4.11 -17.63
C LEU A 122 2.01 -5.63 -17.71
N LEU A 123 2.10 -6.32 -16.57
CA LEU A 123 1.97 -7.77 -16.51
C LEU A 123 0.63 -8.27 -17.06
N LEU A 124 -0.49 -7.60 -16.71
CA LEU A 124 -1.81 -7.93 -17.25
C LEU A 124 -1.88 -7.74 -18.76
N THR A 125 -1.22 -6.71 -19.28
CA THR A 125 -1.14 -6.44 -20.73
C THR A 125 -0.37 -7.55 -21.44
N ASP A 126 0.77 -7.97 -20.89
CA ASP A 126 1.59 -9.06 -21.43
C ASP A 126 0.86 -10.42 -21.40
N LEU A 127 -0.01 -10.63 -20.40
CA LEU A 127 -0.88 -11.81 -20.30
C LEU A 127 -2.11 -11.76 -21.21
N GLY A 128 -2.29 -10.71 -22.02
CA GLY A 128 -3.40 -10.57 -22.97
C GLY A 128 -4.66 -9.92 -22.40
N TYR A 129 -4.59 -9.33 -21.21
CA TYR A 129 -5.69 -8.64 -20.54
C TYR A 129 -5.38 -7.14 -20.32
N PRO A 130 -5.23 -6.34 -21.39
CA PRO A 130 -4.87 -4.92 -21.28
C PRO A 130 -5.95 -4.15 -20.49
N PRO A 131 -5.60 -3.46 -19.38
CA PRO A 131 -6.56 -2.66 -18.63
C PRO A 131 -7.05 -1.46 -19.45
N LYS A 132 -8.37 -1.41 -19.66
CA LYS A 132 -9.05 -0.38 -20.45
C LYS A 132 -9.38 0.89 -19.66
N ALA A 133 -9.43 0.78 -18.33
CA ALA A 133 -9.72 1.87 -17.42
C ALA A 133 -8.42 2.39 -16.75
N PRO A 134 -8.40 3.67 -16.32
CA PRO A 134 -7.35 4.18 -15.44
C PRO A 134 -7.36 3.44 -14.09
N ILE A 135 -6.21 3.46 -13.43
CA ILE A 135 -6.05 2.90 -12.08
C ILE A 135 -6.76 3.85 -11.10
N GLN A 136 -7.65 3.34 -10.27
CA GLN A 136 -8.34 4.11 -9.24
C GLN A 136 -7.55 4.04 -7.94
N LEU A 137 -6.89 5.13 -7.55
CA LEU A 137 -6.13 5.24 -6.32
C LEU A 137 -6.96 5.91 -5.22
N TYR A 138 -7.24 5.15 -4.18
CA TYR A 138 -7.95 5.57 -2.98
C TYR A 138 -6.95 5.83 -1.87
N CYS A 139 -6.80 7.10 -1.48
CA CYS A 139 -5.97 7.53 -0.37
C CYS A 139 -6.80 8.40 0.58
N ASP A 140 -6.64 8.17 1.88
CA ASP A 140 -7.39 8.81 2.97
C ASP A 140 -7.04 10.30 3.20
N ASN A 141 -6.02 10.83 2.53
CA ASN A 141 -5.45 12.12 2.90
C ASN A 141 -5.86 13.29 2.01
N LYS A 142 -6.69 14.18 2.56
CA LYS A 142 -6.98 15.51 2.01
C LYS A 142 -5.70 16.30 1.67
N ALA A 143 -4.64 16.21 2.48
CA ALA A 143 -3.40 16.95 2.22
C ALA A 143 -2.61 16.42 1.01
N ALA A 144 -2.68 15.11 0.72
CA ALA A 144 -2.06 14.55 -0.48
C ALA A 144 -2.76 15.03 -1.74
N HIS A 145 -4.10 15.04 -1.71
CA HIS A 145 -4.94 15.60 -2.78
C HIS A 145 -4.67 17.10 -2.97
N ASP A 146 -4.66 17.88 -1.89
CA ASP A 146 -4.46 19.34 -1.96
C ASP A 146 -3.05 19.72 -2.46
N ILE A 147 -2.01 18.95 -2.10
CA ILE A 147 -0.62 19.21 -2.54
C ILE A 147 -0.37 18.70 -3.97
N ALA A 148 -1.02 17.61 -4.41
CA ALA A 148 -0.97 17.16 -5.80
C ALA A 148 -1.55 18.23 -6.74
N HIS A 149 -2.60 18.93 -6.31
CA HIS A 149 -3.28 19.95 -7.10
C HIS A 149 -2.77 21.40 -6.89
N ASN A 150 -2.00 21.70 -5.83
CA ASN A 150 -1.53 23.07 -5.56
C ASN A 150 -0.06 23.30 -5.98
N PRO A 151 0.25 24.00 -7.10
CA PRO A 151 1.62 24.20 -7.58
C PRO A 151 2.53 25.05 -6.66
N VAL A 152 1.99 25.74 -5.65
CA VAL A 152 2.69 26.79 -4.89
C VAL A 152 3.16 26.32 -3.50
N GLN A 153 4.04 25.32 -3.43
CA GLN A 153 4.76 24.99 -2.19
C GLN A 153 6.23 24.71 -2.50
N HIS A 154 7.04 25.76 -2.65
CA HIS A 154 8.41 25.67 -3.15
C HIS A 154 9.52 25.47 -2.09
N ASN A 155 9.22 25.62 -0.79
CA ASN A 155 10.29 25.63 0.24
C ASN A 155 10.32 24.40 1.18
N CYS A 156 9.21 23.68 1.39
CA CYS A 156 9.14 22.60 2.40
C CYS A 156 9.05 21.17 1.85
N THR A 157 9.03 20.99 0.52
CA THR A 157 8.78 19.70 -0.16
C THR A 157 9.87 19.29 -1.15
N LYS A 158 11.00 20.01 -1.23
CA LYS A 158 12.08 19.73 -2.19
C LYS A 158 12.57 18.28 -2.16
N HIS A 159 12.61 17.66 -0.98
CA HIS A 159 13.07 16.28 -0.79
C HIS A 159 12.02 15.21 -1.16
N VAL A 160 10.80 15.61 -1.51
CA VAL A 160 9.72 14.76 -2.06
C VAL A 160 9.19 15.27 -3.41
N GLU A 161 9.91 16.21 -4.01
CA GLU A 161 9.48 16.88 -5.22
C GLU A 161 9.43 15.93 -6.42
N GLY A 162 10.38 14.99 -6.51
CA GLY A 162 10.37 13.91 -7.51
C GLY A 162 9.14 13.01 -7.41
N ASP A 163 8.83 12.52 -6.19
CA ASP A 163 7.65 11.70 -5.92
C ASP A 163 6.36 12.43 -6.31
N ARG A 164 6.28 13.72 -5.97
CA ARG A 164 5.13 14.57 -6.31
C ARG A 164 4.97 14.78 -7.81
N PHE A 165 6.05 15.11 -8.53
CA PHE A 165 6.01 15.28 -9.98
C PHE A 165 5.64 13.98 -10.70
N PHE A 166 6.17 12.85 -10.22
CA PHE A 166 5.82 11.53 -10.73
C PHE A 166 4.31 11.26 -10.61
N ILE A 167 3.74 11.46 -9.42
CA ILE A 167 2.29 11.28 -9.19
C ILE A 167 1.47 12.19 -10.09
N LYS A 168 1.87 13.48 -10.19
CA LYS A 168 1.18 14.46 -11.03
C LYS A 168 1.21 14.06 -12.52
N GLU A 169 2.35 13.63 -13.03
CA GLU A 169 2.47 13.15 -14.42
C GLU A 169 1.50 11.99 -14.70
N LYS A 170 1.32 11.06 -13.76
CA LYS A 170 0.39 9.93 -13.95
C LYS A 170 -1.08 10.34 -13.90
N LEU A 171 -1.42 11.35 -13.09
CA LEU A 171 -2.75 11.96 -13.06
C LEU A 171 -3.04 12.72 -14.36
N ASP A 172 -2.11 13.58 -14.80
CA ASP A 172 -2.26 14.39 -16.00
C ASP A 172 -2.33 13.50 -17.27
N GLY A 173 -1.58 12.39 -17.29
CA GLY A 173 -1.62 11.39 -18.35
C GLY A 173 -2.88 10.51 -18.37
N LYS A 174 -3.84 10.70 -17.44
CA LYS A 174 -5.04 9.88 -17.26
C LYS A 174 -4.76 8.39 -17.11
N ILE A 175 -3.57 8.05 -16.61
CA ILE A 175 -3.20 6.67 -16.26
C ILE A 175 -3.76 6.33 -14.88
N LEU A 176 -3.79 7.33 -14.00
CA LEU A 176 -4.28 7.29 -12.64
C LEU A 176 -5.48 8.23 -12.49
N GLU A 177 -6.49 7.78 -11.77
CA GLU A 177 -7.58 8.62 -11.25
C GLU A 177 -7.60 8.48 -9.73
N SER A 178 -7.86 9.58 -9.03
CA SER A 178 -8.03 9.60 -7.58
C SER A 178 -9.48 9.94 -7.22
N PRO A 179 -10.38 8.94 -7.11
CA PRO A 179 -11.75 9.19 -6.72
C PRO A 179 -11.82 9.73 -5.30
N LYS A 180 -12.80 10.60 -5.02
CA LYS A 180 -13.12 10.97 -3.63
C LYS A 180 -13.75 9.76 -2.94
N ILE A 181 -13.19 9.39 -1.79
CA ILE A 181 -13.78 8.44 -0.83
C ILE A 181 -14.91 9.15 -0.09
#